data_AF-A0A1B6ESR8-F1
#
_entry.id   AF-A0A1B6ESR8-F1
#
_cell.length_a   1.000
_cell.length_b   1.000
_cell.length_c   1.000
_cell.angle_alpha   90.00
_cell.angle_beta   90.00
_cell.angle_gamma   90.00
#
_symmetry.space_group_name_H-M   'P 1'
#
loop_
_entity.id
_entity.type
_entity.pdbx_description
1 polymer ?
#
loop_
_entity_poly.entity_id
_entity_poly.type
_entity_poly.pdbx_seq_one_letter_code
_entity_poly.pdbx_strand_id
1 'polypeptide(L)'
;FKNSHHLEKVIIVWTANTERFANIIKGVNDTYQNLKNSIINNVAEIAPSTVYAYAAIQSQCTYINGSPQNTFVPGIIEMAELHNSFIAGDDFKTGQTKLKSVLVDFLVGAGIKPVSIASFNHLGNNDGKNLSAPLQFRSKEITKTNVVDDMVDSNKILYKKGEKPDHCVVIKYMPYVDDTKRAMDEYVSEILMNGIHTIAV
;
A
#
# COMPACT_ATOMS: atom_id res chain seq x y z
N PHE A 1 -3.08 3.30 29.00
CA PHE A 1 -2.41 4.41 28.28
C PHE A 1 -3.18 5.72 28.38
N LYS A 2 -4.38 5.85 27.77
CA LYS A 2 -5.17 7.11 27.81
C LYS A 2 -5.34 7.66 29.25
N ASN A 3 -5.83 6.82 30.17
CA ASN A 3 -6.05 7.22 31.56
C ASN A 3 -4.75 7.49 32.34
N SER A 4 -3.72 6.66 32.16
CA SER A 4 -2.45 6.79 32.90
C SER A 4 -1.66 8.04 32.55
N HIS A 5 -1.92 8.63 31.37
CA HIS A 5 -1.30 9.85 30.90
C HIS A 5 -2.28 11.03 30.77
N HIS A 6 -3.52 10.88 31.27
CA HIS A 6 -4.56 11.91 31.22
C HIS A 6 -4.77 12.52 29.82
N LEU A 7 -4.75 11.67 28.78
CA LEU A 7 -4.86 12.12 27.38
C LEU A 7 -6.32 12.25 26.94
N GLU A 8 -6.63 13.33 26.21
CA GLU A 8 -7.94 13.52 25.58
C GLU A 8 -8.09 12.66 24.32
N LYS A 9 -7.01 12.57 23.52
CA LYS A 9 -6.97 11.89 22.23
C LYS A 9 -5.81 10.91 22.16
N VAL A 10 -6.04 9.79 21.48
CA VAL A 10 -5.04 8.77 21.18
C VAL A 10 -5.20 8.37 19.73
N ILE A 11 -4.07 8.28 19.02
CA ILE A 11 -4.00 7.79 17.64
C ILE A 11 -3.12 6.54 17.67
N ILE A 12 -3.61 5.48 17.04
CA ILE A 12 -2.89 4.22 16.89
C ILE A 12 -2.32 4.18 15.48
N VAL A 13 -1.02 3.90 15.36
CA VAL A 13 -0.33 3.82 14.07
C VAL A 13 0.35 2.48 13.97
N TRP A 14 0.02 1.71 12.93
CA TRP A 14 0.72 0.49 12.59
C TRP A 14 2.00 0.82 11.83
N THR A 15 3.13 0.58 12.46
CA THR A 15 4.48 0.68 11.86
C THR A 15 5.30 -0.57 12.12
N ALA A 16 4.62 -1.72 12.31
CA ALA A 16 5.24 -3.01 12.50
C ALA A 16 5.60 -3.66 11.15
N ASN A 17 6.05 -4.91 11.18
CA ASN A 17 6.37 -5.67 9.97
C ASN A 17 5.17 -5.74 9.00
N THR A 18 5.48 -5.85 7.72
CA THR A 18 4.48 -6.09 6.69
C THR A 18 3.87 -7.48 6.89
N GLU A 19 2.54 -7.53 6.97
CA GLU A 19 1.80 -8.79 6.97
C GLU A 19 1.48 -9.25 5.54
N ARG A 20 1.11 -10.52 5.38
CA ARG A 20 0.50 -10.98 4.13
C ARG A 20 -0.88 -10.34 3.97
N PHE A 21 -1.38 -10.28 2.74
CA PHE A 21 -2.80 -9.99 2.53
C PHE A 21 -3.68 -11.07 3.16
N ALA A 22 -4.75 -10.63 3.82
CA ALA A 22 -5.84 -11.47 4.26
C ALA A 22 -6.81 -11.73 3.09
N ASN A 23 -7.31 -12.95 3.01
CA ASN A 23 -8.39 -13.33 2.11
C ASN A 23 -9.69 -12.71 2.59
N ILE A 24 -10.48 -12.16 1.66
CA ILE A 24 -11.84 -11.69 1.96
C ILE A 24 -12.79 -12.87 1.81
N ILE A 25 -13.33 -13.35 2.93
CA ILE A 25 -14.14 -14.57 3.01
C ILE A 25 -15.52 -14.22 3.55
N LYS A 26 -16.57 -14.56 2.79
CA LYS A 26 -17.96 -14.38 3.18
C LYS A 26 -18.26 -15.16 4.47
N GLY A 27 -18.92 -14.53 5.43
CA GLY A 27 -19.19 -15.12 6.74
C GLY A 27 -18.03 -15.03 7.74
N VAL A 28 -16.87 -14.47 7.35
CA VAL A 28 -15.68 -14.36 8.21
C VAL A 28 -15.32 -12.90 8.46
N ASN A 29 -14.97 -12.14 7.42
CA ASN A 29 -14.48 -10.77 7.53
C ASN A 29 -15.16 -9.79 6.54
N ASP A 30 -16.28 -10.23 5.98
CA ASP A 30 -17.12 -9.49 5.03
C ASP A 30 -18.09 -8.50 5.68
N THR A 31 -18.44 -8.69 6.96
CA THR A 31 -19.27 -7.77 7.74
C THR A 31 -18.71 -7.57 9.15
N TYR A 32 -19.10 -6.48 9.82
CA TYR A 32 -18.71 -6.19 11.20
C TYR A 32 -19.10 -7.33 12.14
N GLN A 33 -20.33 -7.85 12.02
CA GLN A 33 -20.81 -8.91 12.89
C GLN A 33 -20.04 -10.23 12.68
N ASN A 34 -19.77 -10.58 11.42
CA ASN A 34 -18.97 -11.77 11.11
C ASN A 34 -17.54 -11.62 11.60
N LEU A 35 -16.93 -10.44 11.41
CA LEU A 35 -15.59 -10.14 11.88
C LEU A 35 -15.48 -10.28 13.40
N LYS A 36 -16.44 -9.70 14.14
CA LYS A 36 -16.51 -9.81 15.60
C LYS A 36 -16.55 -11.27 16.05
N ASN A 37 -17.41 -12.08 15.41
CA ASN A 37 -17.51 -13.51 15.71
C ASN A 37 -16.21 -14.24 15.36
N SER A 38 -15.56 -13.90 14.25
CA SER A 38 -14.29 -14.50 13.82
C SER A 38 -13.14 -14.20 14.78
N ILE A 39 -13.09 -12.99 15.36
CA ILE A 39 -12.13 -12.64 16.42
C ILE A 39 -12.39 -13.50 17.66
N ILE A 40 -13.64 -13.62 18.12
CA ILE A 40 -14.01 -14.42 19.30
C ILE A 40 -13.65 -15.90 19.10
N ASN A 41 -13.89 -16.42 17.90
CA ASN A 41 -13.63 -17.82 17.55
C ASN A 41 -12.17 -18.09 17.14
N ASN A 42 -11.29 -17.08 17.21
CA ASN A 42 -9.88 -17.19 16.86
C ASN A 42 -9.64 -17.76 15.45
N VAL A 43 -10.40 -17.28 14.46
CA VAL A 43 -10.27 -17.72 13.06
C VAL A 43 -8.90 -17.30 12.52
N ALA A 44 -8.18 -18.25 11.92
CA ALA A 44 -6.79 -18.08 11.49
C ALA A 44 -6.56 -16.97 10.44
N GLU A 45 -7.60 -16.57 9.71
CA GLU A 45 -7.50 -15.51 8.70
C GLU A 45 -7.50 -14.10 9.32
N ILE A 46 -7.81 -13.97 10.62
CA ILE A 46 -7.79 -12.68 11.31
C ILE A 46 -6.35 -12.34 11.69
N ALA A 47 -5.78 -11.36 11.01
CA ALA A 47 -4.42 -10.91 11.24
C ALA A 47 -4.31 -10.06 12.52
N PRO A 48 -3.12 -9.99 13.15
CA PRO A 48 -2.87 -9.08 14.27
C PRO A 48 -3.25 -7.63 13.96
N SER A 49 -2.92 -7.10 12.77
CA SER A 49 -3.33 -5.73 12.40
C SER A 49 -4.85 -5.53 12.41
N THR A 50 -5.63 -6.53 12.01
CA THR A 50 -7.10 -6.49 12.09
C THR A 50 -7.59 -6.41 13.52
N VAL A 51 -6.96 -7.14 14.45
CA VAL A 51 -7.28 -7.08 15.88
C VAL A 51 -6.95 -5.70 16.47
N TYR A 52 -5.80 -5.12 16.11
CA TYR A 52 -5.45 -3.76 16.55
C TYR A 52 -6.40 -2.70 15.99
N ALA A 53 -6.79 -2.80 14.71
CA ALA A 53 -7.78 -1.91 14.12
C ALA A 53 -9.14 -2.01 14.83
N TYR A 54 -9.61 -3.25 15.07
CA TYR A 54 -10.83 -3.51 15.83
C TYR A 54 -10.78 -2.88 17.24
N ALA A 55 -9.68 -3.09 17.97
CA ALA A 55 -9.51 -2.54 19.32
C ALA A 55 -9.44 -1.01 19.33
N ALA A 56 -8.79 -0.40 18.34
CA ALA A 56 -8.71 1.05 18.20
C ALA A 56 -10.09 1.67 17.96
N ILE A 57 -10.89 1.10 17.04
CA ILE A 57 -12.24 1.55 16.74
C ILE A 57 -13.17 1.38 17.97
N GLN A 58 -13.13 0.23 18.65
CA GLN A 58 -13.86 0.02 19.92
C GLN A 58 -13.49 1.08 20.97
N SER A 59 -12.22 1.49 21.01
CA SER A 59 -11.70 2.47 21.96
C SER A 59 -11.88 3.92 21.50
N GLN A 60 -12.62 4.18 20.41
CA GLN A 60 -12.80 5.51 19.82
C GLN A 60 -11.46 6.23 19.53
N CYS A 61 -10.48 5.47 19.06
CA CYS A 61 -9.17 5.95 18.67
C CYS A 61 -9.03 5.85 17.15
N THR A 62 -8.42 6.86 16.54
CA THR A 62 -8.06 6.80 15.11
C THR A 62 -7.02 5.72 14.89
N TYR A 63 -7.20 4.89 13.86
CA TYR A 63 -6.22 3.88 13.46
C TYR A 63 -5.62 4.20 12.09
N ILE A 64 -4.29 4.21 11.99
CA ILE A 64 -3.55 4.48 10.75
C ILE A 64 -2.72 3.25 10.40
N ASN A 65 -2.96 2.66 9.22
CA ASN A 65 -2.16 1.57 8.69
C ASN A 65 -0.99 2.12 7.85
N GLY A 66 0.22 2.03 8.39
CA GLY A 66 1.45 2.45 7.72
C GLY A 66 2.11 1.38 6.85
N SER A 67 1.56 0.16 6.81
CA SER A 67 2.09 -0.98 6.08
C SER A 67 1.12 -1.42 4.97
N PRO A 68 1.56 -2.23 3.99
CA PRO A 68 0.79 -2.46 2.77
C PRO A 68 -0.27 -3.55 2.86
N GLN A 69 -0.36 -4.31 3.96
CA GLN A 69 -1.41 -5.33 4.10
C GLN A 69 -2.81 -4.71 4.12
N ASN A 70 -3.81 -5.46 3.65
CA ASN A 70 -5.22 -5.05 3.64
C ASN A 70 -5.91 -5.19 5.01
N THR A 71 -5.42 -4.48 6.03
CA THR A 71 -6.01 -4.48 7.37
C THR A 71 -7.49 -4.07 7.35
N PHE A 72 -7.86 -3.16 6.46
CA PHE A 72 -9.23 -2.64 6.29
C PHE A 72 -10.10 -3.56 5.43
N VAL A 73 -10.31 -4.78 5.90
CA VAL A 73 -11.31 -5.71 5.35
C VAL A 73 -12.72 -5.10 5.48
N PRO A 74 -13.72 -5.55 4.67
CA PRO A 74 -15.06 -4.95 4.67
C PRO A 74 -15.69 -4.83 6.07
N GLY A 75 -15.52 -5.85 6.92
CA GLY A 75 -16.02 -5.80 8.30
C GLY A 75 -15.36 -4.74 9.19
N ILE A 76 -14.11 -4.34 8.95
CA ILE A 76 -13.45 -3.23 9.67
C ILE A 76 -13.99 -1.89 9.16
N ILE A 77 -14.17 -1.74 7.85
CA ILE A 77 -14.71 -0.51 7.26
C ILE A 77 -16.14 -0.26 7.78
N GLU A 78 -17.00 -1.27 7.70
CA GLU A 78 -18.37 -1.20 8.22
C GLU A 78 -18.38 -0.86 9.72
N MET A 79 -17.48 -1.47 10.50
CA MET A 79 -17.35 -1.17 11.92
C MET A 79 -16.94 0.29 12.16
N ALA A 80 -15.97 0.81 11.41
CA ALA A 80 -15.50 2.19 11.54
C ALA A 80 -16.62 3.20 11.25
N GLU A 81 -17.42 2.95 10.21
CA GLU A 81 -18.61 3.75 9.87
C GLU A 81 -19.64 3.73 11.00
N LEU A 82 -20.01 2.55 11.50
CA LEU A 82 -20.98 2.41 12.60
C LEU A 82 -20.54 3.11 13.89
N HIS A 83 -19.23 3.12 14.16
CA HIS A 83 -18.65 3.72 15.37
C HIS A 83 -18.15 5.15 15.16
N ASN A 84 -18.42 5.77 13.99
CA ASN A 84 -17.95 7.10 13.62
C ASN A 84 -16.44 7.31 13.90
N SER A 85 -15.63 6.29 13.64
CA SER A 85 -14.19 6.30 13.94
C SER A 85 -13.36 6.45 12.67
N PHE A 86 -12.28 7.23 12.77
CA PHE A 86 -11.38 7.41 11.63
C PHE A 86 -10.42 6.24 11.47
N ILE A 87 -10.33 5.73 10.24
CA ILE A 87 -9.29 4.83 9.77
C ILE A 87 -8.59 5.44 8.55
N ALA A 88 -7.29 5.22 8.40
CA ALA A 88 -6.52 5.74 7.27
C ALA A 88 -5.36 4.80 6.88
N GLY A 89 -4.96 4.80 5.61
CA GLY A 89 -3.93 3.92 5.05
C GLY A 89 -4.11 3.78 3.53
N ASP A 90 -3.46 2.85 2.84
CA ASP A 90 -2.49 1.84 3.30
C ASP A 90 -1.09 2.12 2.72
N ASP A 91 -0.04 1.78 3.48
CA ASP A 91 1.38 1.96 3.16
C ASP A 91 1.91 3.41 3.12
N PHE A 92 3.06 3.64 3.76
CA PHE A 92 3.70 4.96 3.73
C PHE A 92 4.33 5.29 2.37
N LYS A 93 3.88 6.39 1.75
CA LYS A 93 4.47 6.94 0.52
C LYS A 93 5.66 7.87 0.81
N THR A 94 6.83 7.29 1.12
CA THR A 94 8.00 8.04 1.62
C THR A 94 8.97 8.53 0.53
N GLY A 95 9.36 7.68 -0.41
CA GLY A 95 10.47 7.94 -1.34
C GLY A 95 10.14 7.62 -2.80
N GLN A 96 10.56 6.45 -3.30
CA GLN A 96 10.39 6.04 -4.72
C GLN A 96 8.96 6.23 -5.23
N THR A 97 7.96 5.67 -4.53
CA THR A 97 6.55 5.80 -4.92
C THR A 97 6.06 7.26 -4.91
N LYS A 98 6.62 8.10 -4.03
CA LYS A 98 6.31 9.53 -3.98
C LYS A 98 6.80 10.23 -5.25
N LEU A 99 8.07 10.01 -5.62
CA LEU A 99 8.64 10.55 -6.85
C LEU A 99 7.89 10.04 -8.09
N LYS A 100 7.62 8.73 -8.15
CA LYS A 100 6.88 8.11 -9.25
C LYS A 100 5.53 8.79 -9.50
N SER A 101 4.74 9.01 -8.44
CA SER A 101 3.43 9.65 -8.60
C SER A 101 3.52 11.06 -9.17
N VAL A 102 4.57 11.82 -8.84
CA VAL A 102 4.79 13.16 -9.40
C VAL A 102 5.26 13.07 -10.85
N LEU A 103 6.18 12.15 -11.15
CA LEU A 103 6.77 12.03 -12.48
C LEU A 103 5.75 11.53 -13.50
N VAL A 104 4.94 10.53 -13.16
CA VAL A 104 3.92 9.98 -14.08
C VAL A 104 2.81 11.01 -14.34
N ASP A 105 2.35 11.72 -13.29
CA ASP A 105 1.42 12.83 -13.43
C ASP A 105 1.96 13.91 -14.37
N PHE A 106 3.21 14.33 -14.17
CA PHE A 106 3.88 15.28 -15.05
C PHE A 106 3.96 14.79 -16.51
N LEU A 107 4.41 13.56 -16.75
CA LEU A 107 4.57 13.02 -18.11
C LEU A 107 3.23 12.94 -18.84
N VAL A 108 2.22 12.34 -18.21
CA VAL A 108 0.88 12.21 -18.79
C VAL A 108 0.23 13.58 -18.99
N GLY A 109 0.36 14.49 -18.02
CA GLY A 109 -0.13 15.86 -18.11
C GLY A 109 0.55 16.68 -19.21
N ALA A 110 1.80 16.38 -19.53
CA ALA A 110 2.54 16.98 -20.64
C ALA A 110 2.24 16.33 -22.01
N GLY A 111 1.35 15.34 -22.08
CA GLY A 111 1.05 14.62 -23.32
C GLY A 111 2.11 13.59 -23.73
N ILE A 112 3.00 13.22 -22.83
CA ILE A 112 4.01 12.17 -23.02
C ILE A 112 3.40 10.86 -22.51
N LYS A 113 3.56 9.77 -23.27
CA LYS A 113 2.93 8.48 -22.94
C LYS A 113 3.95 7.51 -22.33
N PRO A 114 4.04 7.36 -20.98
CA PRO A 114 4.73 6.24 -20.37
C PRO A 114 4.22 4.90 -20.91
N VAL A 115 5.13 4.06 -21.40
CA VAL A 115 4.83 2.71 -21.90
C VAL A 115 5.55 1.63 -21.12
N SER A 116 6.64 1.95 -20.41
CA SER A 116 7.31 1.04 -19.49
C SER A 116 7.81 1.77 -18.25
N ILE A 117 7.60 1.16 -17.08
CA ILE A 117 8.04 1.63 -15.76
C ILE A 117 8.68 0.46 -15.01
N ALA A 118 10.01 0.46 -14.90
CA ALA A 118 10.74 -0.55 -14.15
C ALA A 118 11.27 0.06 -12.84
N SER A 119 10.86 -0.48 -11.70
CA SER A 119 11.23 0.04 -10.36
C SER A 119 11.95 -1.00 -9.53
N PHE A 120 13.25 -0.84 -9.36
CA PHE A 120 14.09 -1.71 -8.54
C PHE A 120 14.41 -1.08 -7.19
N ASN A 121 14.49 -1.92 -6.16
CA ASN A 121 14.84 -1.50 -4.82
C ASN A 121 15.71 -2.56 -4.14
N HIS A 122 16.65 -2.12 -3.32
CA HIS A 122 17.30 -3.01 -2.35
C HIS A 122 17.59 -2.30 -1.03
N LEU A 123 17.46 -3.05 0.06
CA LEU A 123 17.65 -2.59 1.44
C LEU A 123 18.05 -3.78 2.34
N GLY A 124 18.75 -3.51 3.44
CA GLY A 124 19.37 -4.51 4.32
C GLY A 124 18.84 -4.54 5.74
N ASN A 125 17.92 -3.66 6.10
CA ASN A 125 17.28 -3.62 7.41
C ASN A 125 16.23 -4.73 7.59
N ASN A 126 15.56 -4.75 8.75
CA ASN A 126 14.55 -5.75 9.06
C ASN A 126 13.31 -5.69 8.14
N ASP A 127 12.98 -4.53 7.58
CA ASP A 127 11.93 -4.41 6.57
C ASP A 127 12.32 -5.18 5.30
N GLY A 128 13.54 -4.96 4.78
CA GLY A 128 14.06 -5.73 3.66
C GLY A 128 14.10 -7.24 3.91
N LYS A 129 14.46 -7.65 5.13
CA LYS A 129 14.48 -9.05 5.53
C LYS A 129 13.07 -9.65 5.60
N ASN A 130 12.08 -8.91 6.09
CA ASN A 130 10.68 -9.36 6.12
C ASN A 130 10.11 -9.47 4.70
N LEU A 131 10.41 -8.49 3.84
CA LEU A 131 9.98 -8.44 2.45
C LEU A 131 10.71 -9.44 1.52
N SER A 132 11.72 -10.18 2.01
CA SER A 132 12.32 -11.26 1.22
C SER A 132 11.39 -12.46 1.10
N ALA A 133 10.38 -12.57 1.97
CA ALA A 133 9.37 -13.61 1.90
C ALA A 133 8.29 -13.27 0.85
N PRO A 134 7.90 -14.20 -0.05
CA PRO A 134 7.02 -13.89 -1.19
C PRO A 134 5.65 -13.31 -0.81
N LEU A 135 5.03 -13.78 0.28
CA LEU A 135 3.70 -13.33 0.69
C LEU A 135 3.70 -11.89 1.22
N GLN A 136 4.77 -11.49 1.92
CA GLN A 136 4.97 -10.13 2.41
C GLN A 136 5.35 -9.20 1.26
N PHE A 137 6.20 -9.67 0.34
CA PHE A 137 6.53 -8.93 -0.88
C PHE A 137 5.28 -8.63 -1.70
N ARG A 138 4.38 -9.61 -1.88
CA ARG A 138 3.14 -9.44 -2.66
C ARG A 138 2.29 -8.29 -2.15
N SER A 139 2.20 -8.08 -0.84
CA SER A 139 1.50 -6.95 -0.25
C SER A 139 2.07 -5.60 -0.74
N LYS A 140 3.40 -5.48 -0.71
CA LYS A 140 4.13 -4.27 -1.13
C LYS A 140 4.11 -4.07 -2.64
N GLU A 141 4.09 -5.16 -3.41
CA GLU A 141 4.02 -5.13 -4.86
C GLU A 141 2.70 -4.52 -5.33
N ILE A 142 1.57 -4.98 -4.81
CA ILE A 142 0.23 -4.48 -5.19
C ILE A 142 0.11 -2.97 -4.97
N THR A 143 0.47 -2.49 -3.78
CA THR A 143 0.36 -1.06 -3.43
C THR A 143 1.28 -0.16 -4.26
N LYS A 144 2.46 -0.65 -4.64
CA LYS A 144 3.42 0.10 -5.47
C LYS A 144 3.08 0.11 -6.96
N THR A 145 2.35 -0.89 -7.45
CA THR A 145 1.95 -0.98 -8.85
C THR A 145 0.74 -0.10 -9.15
N ASN A 146 -0.25 -0.05 -8.25
CA ASN A 146 -1.52 0.66 -8.49
C ASN A 146 -1.40 2.19 -8.57
N VAL A 147 -0.26 2.79 -8.22
CA VAL A 147 -0.07 4.25 -8.12
C VAL A 147 -0.13 5.00 -9.46
N VAL A 148 -0.13 4.29 -10.60
CA VAL A 148 -0.16 4.90 -11.94
C VAL A 148 -1.50 4.72 -12.65
N ASP A 149 -2.40 3.92 -12.09
CA ASP A 149 -3.63 3.49 -12.75
C ASP A 149 -4.58 4.65 -13.04
N ASP A 150 -4.74 5.57 -12.08
CA ASP A 150 -5.60 6.74 -12.21
C ASP A 150 -5.11 7.73 -13.27
N MET A 151 -3.79 7.92 -13.35
CA MET A 151 -3.18 8.78 -14.38
C MET A 151 -3.34 8.19 -15.77
N VAL A 152 -3.18 6.89 -15.93
CA VAL A 152 -3.45 6.19 -17.20
C VAL A 152 -4.90 6.36 -17.62
N ASP A 153 -5.84 6.14 -16.70
CA ASP A 153 -7.28 6.27 -16.95
C ASP A 153 -7.73 7.72 -17.22
N SER A 154 -6.97 8.72 -16.74
CA SER A 154 -7.27 10.14 -16.90
C SER A 154 -7.12 10.63 -18.36
N ASN A 155 -6.25 10.00 -19.16
CA ASN A 155 -5.90 10.48 -20.49
C ASN A 155 -6.21 9.45 -21.59
N LYS A 156 -7.46 9.50 -22.07
CA LYS A 156 -7.99 8.62 -23.13
C LYS A 156 -7.42 8.88 -24.53
N ILE A 157 -6.64 9.96 -24.70
CA ILE A 157 -5.93 10.24 -25.96
C ILE A 157 -4.66 9.40 -26.02
N LEU A 158 -3.91 9.32 -24.91
CA LEU A 158 -2.67 8.55 -24.83
C LEU A 158 -2.94 7.05 -24.65
N TYR A 159 -3.95 6.70 -23.85
CA TYR A 159 -4.27 5.31 -23.50
C TYR A 159 -5.67 4.91 -23.96
N LYS A 160 -5.77 3.76 -24.61
CA LYS A 160 -7.06 3.12 -24.89
C LYS A 160 -7.66 2.55 -23.61
N LYS A 161 -8.96 2.27 -23.64
CA LYS A 161 -9.65 1.65 -22.50
C LYS A 161 -8.99 0.32 -22.12
N GLY A 162 -8.46 0.24 -20.90
CA GLY A 162 -7.80 -0.95 -20.37
C GLY A 162 -6.34 -1.13 -20.82
N GLU A 163 -5.79 -0.19 -21.58
CA GLU A 163 -4.36 -0.14 -21.89
C GLU A 163 -3.58 0.34 -20.66
N LYS A 164 -2.45 -0.30 -20.36
CA LYS A 164 -1.56 0.06 -19.26
C LYS A 164 -0.10 -0.05 -19.73
N PRO A 165 0.82 0.76 -19.17
CA PRO A 165 2.24 0.54 -19.40
C PRO A 165 2.67 -0.81 -18.79
N ASP A 166 3.75 -1.38 -19.34
CA ASP A 166 4.47 -2.43 -18.64
C ASP A 166 5.00 -1.87 -17.32
N HIS A 167 4.71 -2.53 -16.20
CA HIS A 167 5.11 -2.04 -14.88
C HIS A 167 5.65 -3.18 -14.02
N CYS A 168 6.94 -3.11 -13.70
CA CYS A 168 7.62 -4.06 -12.83
C CYS A 168 8.08 -3.38 -11.53
N VAL A 169 7.87 -4.04 -10.39
CA VAL A 169 8.40 -3.62 -9.08
C VAL A 169 9.24 -4.75 -8.50
N VAL A 170 10.46 -4.45 -8.10
CA VAL A 170 11.39 -5.41 -7.49
C VAL A 170 11.91 -4.87 -6.17
N ILE A 171 11.97 -5.74 -5.16
CA ILE A 171 12.62 -5.47 -3.88
C ILE A 171 13.55 -6.63 -3.57
N LYS A 172 14.81 -6.34 -3.23
CA LYS A 172 15.82 -7.34 -2.84
C LYS A 172 16.40 -7.01 -1.47
N TYR A 173 16.60 -8.06 -0.68
CA TYR A 173 17.31 -7.96 0.58
C TYR A 173 18.82 -7.96 0.34
N MET A 174 19.50 -6.89 0.73
CA MET A 174 20.95 -6.74 0.62
C MET A 174 21.49 -6.21 1.96
N PRO A 175 21.97 -7.10 2.87
CA PRO A 175 22.34 -6.71 4.23
C PRO A 175 23.29 -5.52 4.32
N TYR A 176 24.23 -5.39 3.37
CA TYR A 176 25.28 -4.38 3.40
C TYR A 176 24.76 -2.94 3.40
N VAL A 177 23.63 -2.66 2.75
CA VAL A 177 23.09 -1.29 2.68
C VAL A 177 22.22 -0.91 3.88
N ASP A 178 21.90 -1.87 4.75
CA ASP A 178 21.09 -1.70 5.96
C ASP A 178 19.84 -0.83 5.74
N ASP A 179 19.63 0.23 6.53
CA ASP A 179 18.48 1.14 6.40
C ASP A 179 18.58 2.10 5.20
N THR A 180 19.75 2.16 4.55
CA THR A 180 19.98 3.02 3.38
C THR A 180 19.43 2.36 2.12
N LYS A 181 18.09 2.34 2.01
CA LYS A 181 17.38 1.82 0.84
C LYS A 181 17.86 2.53 -0.44
N ARG A 182 18.21 1.73 -1.44
CA ARG A 182 18.48 2.20 -2.81
C ARG A 182 17.26 1.96 -3.68
N ALA A 183 16.91 2.95 -4.49
CA ALA A 183 15.84 2.92 -5.47
C ALA A 183 16.45 3.26 -6.82
N MET A 184 16.10 2.50 -7.85
CA MET A 184 16.53 2.72 -9.22
C MET A 184 15.29 2.53 -10.10
N ASP A 185 15.00 3.50 -10.96
CA ASP A 185 13.80 3.50 -11.77
C ASP A 185 14.13 3.85 -13.23
N GLU A 186 13.48 3.15 -14.16
CA GLU A 186 13.50 3.49 -15.58
C GLU A 186 12.07 3.78 -16.04
N TYR A 187 11.90 4.92 -16.72
CA TYR A 187 10.65 5.32 -17.37
C TYR A 187 10.92 5.46 -18.87
N VAL A 188 10.25 4.64 -19.66
CA VAL A 188 10.27 4.73 -21.12
C VAL A 188 8.93 5.24 -21.59
N SER A 189 8.95 6.28 -22.43
CA SER A 189 7.77 6.91 -22.97
C SER A 189 7.83 7.04 -24.49
N GLU A 190 6.67 6.96 -25.13
CA GLU A 190 6.46 7.36 -26.52
C GLU A 190 6.18 8.86 -26.59
N ILE A 191 6.79 9.53 -27.57
CA ILE A 191 6.61 10.94 -27.90
C ILE A 191 6.30 11.12 -29.39
N LEU A 192 6.17 12.38 -29.85
CA LEU A 192 5.80 12.75 -31.21
C LEU A 192 6.63 11.98 -32.27
N MET A 193 5.97 11.58 -33.37
CA MET A 193 6.58 10.86 -34.51
C MET A 193 7.26 9.53 -34.11
N ASN A 194 6.68 8.78 -33.17
CA ASN A 194 7.21 7.52 -32.65
C ASN A 194 8.61 7.66 -32.00
N GLY A 195 8.95 8.87 -31.53
CA GLY A 195 10.15 9.07 -30.76
C GLY A 195 10.07 8.36 -29.41
N ILE A 196 11.22 8.00 -28.86
CA ILE A 196 11.35 7.37 -27.54
C ILE A 196 12.07 8.34 -26.60
N HIS A 197 11.52 8.49 -25.40
CA HIS A 197 12.08 9.27 -24.31
C HIS A 197 12.32 8.36 -23.11
N THR A 198 13.53 8.40 -22.56
CA THR A 198 13.94 7.55 -21.42
C THR A 198 14.46 8.40 -20.28
N ILE A 199 13.92 8.18 -19.08
CA ILE A 199 14.45 8.71 -17.81
C ILE A 199 14.95 7.53 -16.98
N ALA A 200 16.20 7.58 -16.56
CA ALA A 200 16.77 6.68 -15.56
C ALA A 200 17.10 7.47 -14.28
N VAL A 201 16.62 6.99 -13.14
CA VAL A 201 16.79 7.59 -11.80
C VAL A 201 17.46 6.59 -10.87
#